data_AF-E3LBV8-F1
#
_entry.id   AF-E3LBV8-F1
#
_cell.length_a   1.000
_cell.length_b   1.000
_cell.length_c   1.000
_cell.angle_alpha   90.00
_cell.angle_beta   90.00
_cell.angle_gamma   90.00
#
_symmetry.space_group_name_H-M   'P 1'
#
loop_
_entity.id
_entity.type
_entity.pdbx_description
1 polymer ?
#
loop_
_entity_poly.entity_id
_entity_poly.type
_entity_poly.pdbx_seq_one_letter_code
_entity_poly.pdbx_strand_id
1 'polypeptide(L)'
;MGLPWDHQIRGMDFNAKQEARMIRILCKTLNQQHSEACVEKVDFDLLAVFLMQEMHGNIHIQQLVDMVLDQFGPKAHPLGERLPEPEDDNKKPFAPRTPLQSQIHHAALHVNQTINQHTQELQTNPNARQPFCLRYPTYQKFVEYSISMEKKCKLLPKDKMVVLLEEAGRCVGVAVPPDHTKEDGIYLSPPGVQLERGQGRNRVHNCSPTWSSSNSKTS
;
A
#
# COMPACT_ATOMS: atom_id res chain seq x y z
N MET A 1 27.53 27.20 34.54
CA MET A 1 27.76 25.88 33.92
C MET A 1 27.22 24.85 34.91
N GLY A 2 26.30 23.93 34.62
CA GLY A 2 25.60 23.56 33.38
C GLY A 2 24.09 23.38 33.63
N LEU A 3 23.37 23.09 32.55
CA LEU A 3 21.96 23.39 32.30
C LEU A 3 20.94 22.50 33.02
N PRO A 4 19.72 23.00 33.32
CA PRO A 4 18.59 22.23 33.80
C PRO A 4 17.64 21.89 32.63
N TRP A 5 17.81 20.72 32.00
CA TRP A 5 16.84 20.19 31.03
C TRP A 5 16.80 18.65 31.06
N ASP A 6 16.34 18.07 32.17
CA ASP A 6 15.73 16.74 32.11
C ASP A 6 14.27 16.92 31.64
N HIS A 7 14.10 17.06 30.32
CA HIS A 7 12.82 16.74 29.71
C HIS A 7 12.65 15.23 29.75
N GLN A 8 12.16 14.73 30.89
CA GLN A 8 11.59 13.40 30.99
C GLN A 8 10.44 13.35 29.99
N ILE A 9 10.68 12.79 28.80
CA ILE A 9 9.62 12.37 27.90
C ILE A 9 8.81 11.36 28.71
N ARG A 10 7.62 11.79 29.14
CA ARG A 10 6.71 11.00 29.97
C ARG A 10 6.05 9.93 29.09
N GLY A 11 6.85 8.97 28.64
CA GLY A 11 6.36 7.70 28.13
C GLY A 11 5.85 6.91 29.34
N MET A 12 4.60 6.44 29.30
CA MET A 12 4.17 5.44 30.27
C MET A 12 4.96 4.16 29.99
N ASP A 13 5.77 3.70 30.93
CA ASP A 13 6.44 2.40 30.83
C ASP A 13 5.38 1.29 30.91
N PHE A 14 5.07 0.68 29.76
CA PHE A 14 4.17 -0.46 29.70
C PHE A 14 4.94 -1.73 30.05
N ASN A 15 4.46 -2.50 31.04
CA ASN A 15 4.96 -3.85 31.22
C ASN A 15 4.46 -4.79 30.12
N ALA A 16 5.14 -5.91 29.90
CA ALA A 16 4.81 -6.87 28.82
C ALA A 16 3.33 -7.32 28.81
N LYS A 17 2.68 -7.38 29.98
CA LYS A 17 1.25 -7.72 30.09
C LYS A 17 0.36 -6.59 29.60
N GLN A 18 0.71 -5.34 29.88
CA GLN A 18 0.00 -4.16 29.39
C GLN A 18 0.21 -4.00 27.88
N GLU A 19 1.43 -4.20 27.38
CA GLU A 19 1.74 -4.19 25.95
C GLU A 19 0.92 -5.23 25.18
N ALA A 20 0.93 -6.50 25.64
CA ALA A 20 0.14 -7.56 25.02
C ALA A 20 -1.36 -7.25 25.04
N ARG A 21 -1.87 -6.59 26.09
CA ARG A 21 -3.27 -6.16 26.17
C ARG A 21 -3.57 -5.05 25.16
N MET A 22 -2.67 -4.07 25.02
CA MET A 22 -2.82 -2.99 24.03
C MET A 22 -2.81 -3.53 22.60
N ILE A 23 -1.87 -4.42 22.28
CA ILE A 23 -1.81 -5.07 20.96
C ILE A 23 -3.12 -5.81 20.67
N ARG A 24 -3.66 -6.58 21.63
CA ARG A 24 -4.94 -7.27 21.44
C ARG A 24 -6.09 -6.29 21.18
N ILE A 25 -6.16 -5.19 21.90
CA ILE A 25 -7.19 -4.16 21.72
C ILE A 25 -7.05 -3.51 20.35
N LEU A 26 -5.82 -3.16 19.95
CA LEU A 26 -5.51 -2.60 18.64
C LEU A 26 -5.93 -3.56 17.52
N CYS A 27 -5.50 -4.82 17.58
CA CYS A 27 -5.85 -5.84 16.59
C CYS A 27 -7.37 -6.07 16.52
N LYS A 28 -8.06 -6.10 17.66
CA LYS A 28 -9.53 -6.22 17.67
C LYS A 28 -10.20 -5.03 16.99
N THR A 29 -9.71 -3.82 17.25
CA THR A 29 -10.22 -2.58 16.65
C THR A 29 -9.96 -2.56 15.15
N LEU A 30 -8.73 -2.89 14.71
CA LEU A 30 -8.37 -2.99 13.30
C LEU A 30 -9.20 -4.06 12.58
N ASN A 31 -9.43 -5.22 13.19
CA ASN A 31 -10.26 -6.27 12.60
C ASN A 31 -11.71 -5.82 12.45
N GLN A 32 -12.25 -5.09 13.43
CA GLN A 32 -13.59 -4.54 13.33
C GLN A 32 -13.68 -3.50 12.21
N GLN A 33 -12.72 -2.56 12.15
CA GLN A 33 -12.63 -1.59 11.06
C GLN A 33 -12.47 -2.25 9.69
N HIS A 34 -11.71 -3.33 9.61
CA HIS A 34 -11.55 -4.12 8.39
C HIS A 34 -12.85 -4.81 7.97
N SER A 35 -13.62 -5.34 8.93
CA SER A 35 -14.91 -6.01 8.63
C SER A 35 -15.96 -5.06 8.06
N GLU A 36 -15.84 -3.76 8.34
CA GLU A 36 -16.73 -2.70 7.87
C GLU A 36 -16.05 -1.78 6.83
N ALA A 37 -14.90 -2.22 6.29
CA ALA A 37 -14.08 -1.40 5.41
C ALA A 37 -14.78 -1.08 4.08
N CYS A 38 -14.53 0.12 3.59
CA CYS A 38 -14.82 0.51 2.22
C CYS A 38 -13.72 -0.07 1.31
N VAL A 39 -14.07 -1.12 0.57
CA VAL A 39 -13.17 -1.72 -0.43
C VAL A 39 -13.41 -1.06 -1.78
N GLU A 40 -12.38 -0.44 -2.34
CA GLU A 40 -12.45 0.28 -3.62
C GLU A 40 -11.47 -0.33 -4.61
N LYS A 41 -11.99 -0.71 -5.78
CA LYS A 41 -11.16 -1.24 -6.86
C LYS A 41 -10.65 -0.09 -7.72
N VAL A 42 -9.33 0.05 -7.82
CA VAL A 42 -8.66 1.08 -8.60
C VAL A 42 -8.24 0.52 -9.96
N ASP A 43 -8.30 1.40 -10.97
CA ASP A 43 -7.92 1.11 -12.34
C ASP A 43 -6.40 1.18 -12.51
N PHE A 44 -5.71 0.13 -12.04
CA PHE A 44 -4.25 0.07 -11.94
C PHE A 44 -3.78 -1.39 -11.95
N ASP A 45 -2.55 -1.64 -12.40
CA ASP A 45 -1.87 -2.93 -12.29
C ASP A 45 -0.46 -2.73 -11.73
N LEU A 46 -0.29 -3.05 -10.45
CA LEU A 46 0.93 -2.81 -9.70
C LEU A 46 2.11 -3.60 -10.27
N LEU A 47 1.89 -4.88 -10.62
CA LEU A 47 2.97 -5.74 -11.06
C LEU A 47 3.39 -5.42 -12.49
N ALA A 48 2.45 -5.01 -13.35
CA ALA A 48 2.80 -4.50 -14.67
C ALA A 48 3.62 -3.21 -14.58
N VAL A 49 3.21 -2.26 -13.73
CA VAL A 49 3.95 -1.00 -13.54
C VAL A 49 5.35 -1.27 -12.97
N PHE A 50 5.46 -2.15 -11.98
CA PHE A 50 6.75 -2.61 -11.45
C PHE A 50 7.66 -3.16 -12.55
N LEU A 51 7.18 -4.09 -13.39
CA LEU A 51 7.97 -4.63 -14.50
C LEU A 51 8.42 -3.55 -15.48
N MET A 52 7.51 -2.66 -15.87
CA MET A 52 7.81 -1.58 -16.82
C MET A 52 8.79 -0.55 -16.25
N GLN A 53 8.80 -0.35 -14.92
CA GLN A 53 9.72 0.57 -14.26
C GLN A 53 11.12 -0.05 -14.15
N GLU A 54 11.22 -1.32 -13.74
CA GLU A 54 12.50 -2.01 -13.57
C GLU A 54 13.17 -2.33 -14.91
N MET A 55 12.38 -2.46 -15.98
CA MET A 55 12.86 -2.83 -17.32
C MET A 55 12.58 -1.68 -18.29
N HIS A 56 13.64 -1.04 -18.82
CA HIS A 56 13.64 0.05 -19.81
C HIS A 56 12.24 0.56 -20.27
N GLY A 57 11.90 1.80 -19.92
CA GLY A 57 10.52 2.33 -19.98
C GLY A 57 9.80 2.41 -21.35
N ASN A 58 10.44 2.00 -22.44
CA ASN A 58 9.86 2.00 -23.80
C ASN A 58 9.49 0.61 -24.33
N ILE A 59 9.81 -0.46 -23.60
CA ILE A 59 9.49 -1.83 -24.02
C ILE A 59 8.03 -2.13 -23.70
N HIS A 60 7.34 -2.78 -24.64
CA HIS A 60 5.94 -3.17 -24.46
C HIS A 60 5.82 -4.27 -23.40
N ILE A 61 4.80 -4.21 -22.53
CA ILE A 61 4.64 -5.15 -21.42
C ILE A 61 4.61 -6.62 -21.87
N GLN A 62 3.98 -6.92 -23.00
CA GLN A 62 3.98 -8.28 -23.57
C GLN A 62 5.40 -8.75 -23.89
N GLN A 63 6.21 -7.90 -24.53
CA GLN A 63 7.61 -8.22 -24.82
C GLN A 63 8.43 -8.37 -23.54
N LEU A 64 8.19 -7.54 -22.52
CA LEU A 64 8.82 -7.69 -21.21
C LEU A 64 8.50 -9.04 -20.59
N VAL A 65 7.22 -9.42 -20.56
CA VAL A 65 6.76 -10.70 -20.05
C VAL A 65 7.43 -11.86 -20.80
N ASP A 66 7.42 -11.83 -22.14
CA ASP A 66 8.03 -12.87 -22.96
C ASP A 66 9.53 -13.01 -22.66
N MET A 67 10.28 -11.90 -22.60
CA MET A 67 11.70 -11.92 -22.27
C MET A 67 11.99 -12.50 -20.87
N VAL A 68 11.19 -12.12 -19.87
CA VAL A 68 11.36 -12.63 -18.50
C VAL A 68 11.03 -14.12 -18.43
N LEU A 69 9.95 -14.56 -19.08
CA LEU A 69 9.54 -15.98 -19.07
C LEU A 69 10.45 -16.86 -19.94
N ASP A 70 11.03 -16.33 -21.01
CA ASP A 70 12.08 -17.01 -21.77
C ASP A 70 13.35 -17.22 -20.92
N GLN A 71 13.66 -16.24 -20.06
CA GLN A 71 14.83 -16.30 -19.20
C GLN A 71 14.63 -17.20 -17.98
N PHE A 72 13.48 -17.11 -17.29
CA PHE A 72 13.24 -17.77 -16.01
C PHE A 72 12.19 -18.90 -16.05
N GLY A 73 11.59 -19.13 -17.21
CA GLY A 73 10.58 -20.17 -17.43
C GLY A 73 9.15 -19.75 -17.08
N PRO A 74 8.15 -20.53 -17.52
CA PRO A 74 6.73 -20.20 -17.39
C PRO A 74 6.10 -20.59 -16.04
N LYS A 75 6.89 -21.08 -15.07
CA LYS A 75 6.40 -21.54 -13.76
C LYS A 75 7.07 -20.75 -12.65
N ALA A 76 6.34 -20.48 -11.58
CA ALA A 76 6.89 -19.84 -10.39
C ALA A 76 7.97 -20.74 -9.79
N HIS A 77 9.16 -20.18 -9.54
CA HIS A 77 10.17 -20.82 -8.71
C HIS A 77 9.87 -20.53 -7.23
N PRO A 78 9.91 -21.53 -6.34
CA PRO A 78 9.67 -21.31 -4.92
C PRO A 78 10.66 -20.28 -4.34
N LEU A 79 10.12 -19.29 -3.62
CA LEU A 79 10.94 -18.32 -2.88
C LEU A 79 11.80 -19.06 -1.86
N GLY A 80 13.12 -19.08 -2.07
CA GLY A 80 14.10 -19.62 -1.11
C GLY A 80 14.62 -21.03 -1.38
N GLU A 81 14.19 -21.70 -2.46
CA GLU A 81 14.82 -22.96 -2.86
C GLU A 81 16.12 -22.71 -3.64
N ARG A 82 17.22 -23.27 -3.13
CA ARG A 82 18.52 -23.28 -3.81
C ARG A 82 18.47 -24.32 -4.93
N LEU A 83 18.04 -23.89 -6.11
CA LEU A 83 18.05 -24.74 -7.30
C LEU A 83 19.50 -25.04 -7.72
N PRO A 84 19.77 -26.23 -8.26
CA PRO A 84 21.12 -26.63 -8.67
C PRO A 84 21.69 -25.60 -9.66
N GLU A 85 22.99 -25.30 -9.51
CA GLU A 85 23.68 -24.41 -10.43
C GLU A 85 23.57 -24.99 -11.84
N PRO A 86 23.20 -24.18 -12.85
CA PRO A 86 23.22 -24.67 -14.22
C PRO A 86 24.67 -25.01 -14.56
N GLU A 87 24.94 -26.28 -14.84
CA GLU A 87 26.27 -26.78 -15.27
C GLU A 87 26.68 -26.24 -16.66
N ASP A 88 25.78 -25.51 -17.34
CA ASP A 88 25.95 -24.99 -18.69
C ASP A 88 25.21 -23.64 -18.85
N ASP A 89 25.97 -22.56 -19.05
CA ASP A 89 25.47 -21.19 -19.27
C ASP A 89 24.66 -21.05 -20.58
N ASN A 90 24.58 -22.08 -21.43
CA ASN A 90 23.79 -22.05 -22.66
C ASN A 90 22.37 -22.65 -22.52
N LYS A 91 21.98 -23.17 -21.35
CA LYS A 91 20.64 -23.77 -21.15
C LYS A 91 19.68 -22.82 -20.43
N LYS A 92 18.77 -22.21 -21.19
CA LYS A 92 17.54 -21.60 -20.66
C LYS A 92 16.51 -22.70 -20.32
N PRO A 93 15.64 -22.50 -19.32
CA PRO A 93 15.54 -21.33 -18.43
C PRO A 93 16.48 -21.40 -17.21
N PHE A 94 16.90 -20.24 -16.72
CA PHE A 94 17.70 -20.09 -15.49
C PHE A 94 16.80 -19.89 -14.28
N ALA A 95 17.21 -20.37 -13.10
CA ALA A 95 16.54 -20.00 -11.86
C ALA A 95 16.87 -18.54 -11.47
N PRO A 96 15.90 -17.76 -10.96
CA PRO A 96 16.17 -16.46 -10.34
C PRO A 96 17.18 -16.60 -9.20
N ARG A 97 18.27 -15.83 -9.24
CA ARG A 97 19.39 -15.90 -8.28
C ARG A 97 19.33 -14.82 -7.20
N THR A 98 18.59 -13.74 -7.43
CA THR A 98 18.45 -12.63 -6.49
C THR A 98 16.99 -12.40 -6.12
N PRO A 99 16.72 -11.77 -4.95
CA PRO A 99 15.35 -11.39 -4.58
C PRO A 99 14.66 -10.54 -5.65
N LEU A 100 15.38 -9.60 -6.26
CA LEU A 100 14.86 -8.76 -7.33
C LEU A 100 14.49 -9.58 -8.58
N GLN A 101 15.36 -10.52 -9.00
CA GLN A 101 15.04 -11.42 -10.13
C GLN A 101 13.81 -12.28 -9.84
N SER A 102 13.66 -12.75 -8.60
CA SER A 102 12.48 -13.52 -8.20
C SER A 102 11.21 -12.66 -8.24
N GLN A 103 11.28 -11.41 -7.77
CA GLN A 103 10.16 -10.46 -7.85
C GLN A 103 9.78 -10.15 -9.32
N ILE A 104 10.77 -9.92 -10.19
CA ILE A 104 10.55 -9.70 -11.62
C ILE A 104 9.90 -10.92 -12.26
N HIS A 105 10.38 -12.14 -11.95
CA HIS A 105 9.80 -13.38 -12.46
C HIS A 105 8.35 -13.57 -12.00
N HIS A 106 8.09 -13.38 -10.71
CA HIS A 106 6.73 -13.44 -10.15
C HIS A 106 5.80 -12.41 -10.79
N ALA A 107 6.26 -11.18 -10.96
CA ALA A 107 5.48 -10.15 -11.63
C ALA A 107 5.15 -10.55 -13.07
N ALA A 108 6.12 -11.07 -13.83
CA ALA A 108 5.90 -11.50 -15.21
C ALA A 108 4.89 -12.64 -15.30
N LEU A 109 4.94 -13.62 -14.40
CA LEU A 109 3.96 -14.70 -14.34
C LEU A 109 2.55 -14.18 -14.10
N HIS A 110 2.38 -13.24 -13.18
CA HIS A 110 1.07 -12.64 -12.89
C HIS A 110 0.54 -11.81 -14.05
N VAL A 111 1.38 -10.98 -14.67
CA VAL A 111 0.95 -10.17 -15.81
C VAL A 111 0.63 -11.07 -17.01
N ASN A 112 1.39 -12.14 -17.24
CA ASN A 112 1.08 -13.14 -18.25
C ASN A 112 -0.29 -13.82 -17.99
N GLN A 113 -0.59 -14.16 -16.74
CA GLN A 113 -1.91 -14.70 -16.37
C GLN A 113 -3.02 -13.72 -16.70
N THR A 114 -2.87 -12.44 -16.35
CA THR A 114 -3.85 -11.38 -16.70
C THR A 114 -4.07 -11.27 -18.21
N ILE A 115 -3.00 -11.27 -19.00
CA ILE A 115 -3.06 -11.18 -20.47
C ILE A 115 -3.76 -12.41 -21.06
N ASN A 116 -3.40 -13.61 -20.60
CA ASN A 116 -4.00 -14.86 -21.06
C ASN A 116 -5.47 -14.97 -20.67
N GLN A 117 -5.83 -14.58 -19.45
CA GLN A 117 -7.21 -14.53 -18.99
C GLN A 117 -8.03 -13.59 -19.88
N HIS A 118 -7.53 -12.38 -20.14
CA HIS A 118 -8.21 -11.44 -21.05
C HIS A 118 -8.37 -12.03 -22.46
N THR A 119 -7.35 -12.72 -22.97
CA THR A 119 -7.39 -13.35 -24.29
C THR A 119 -8.46 -14.46 -24.36
N GLN A 120 -8.61 -15.24 -23.30
CA GLN A 120 -9.69 -16.23 -23.17
C GLN A 120 -11.07 -15.56 -23.04
N GLU A 121 -11.18 -14.49 -22.25
CA GLU A 121 -12.41 -13.73 -22.10
C GLU A 121 -12.89 -13.16 -23.45
N LEU A 122 -11.99 -12.66 -24.29
CA LEU A 122 -12.32 -12.17 -25.64
C LEU A 122 -12.98 -13.23 -26.54
N GLN A 123 -12.70 -14.51 -26.33
CA GLN A 123 -13.33 -15.59 -27.11
C GLN A 123 -14.83 -15.75 -26.80
N THR A 124 -15.24 -15.41 -25.57
CA THR A 124 -16.63 -15.52 -25.11
C THR A 124 -17.35 -14.17 -25.06
N ASN A 125 -16.60 -13.08 -24.90
CA ASN A 125 -17.09 -11.71 -24.86
C ASN A 125 -16.18 -10.81 -25.72
N PRO A 126 -16.56 -10.53 -26.98
CA PRO A 126 -15.79 -9.65 -27.87
C PRO A 126 -15.62 -8.21 -27.36
N ASN A 127 -16.46 -7.79 -26.40
CA ASN A 127 -16.41 -6.47 -25.78
C ASN A 127 -15.73 -6.50 -24.41
N ALA A 128 -14.98 -7.55 -24.09
CA ALA A 128 -14.24 -7.63 -22.82
C ALA A 128 -13.32 -6.41 -22.68
N ARG A 129 -13.38 -5.76 -21.51
CA ARG A 129 -12.57 -4.58 -21.24
C ARG A 129 -11.11 -4.98 -21.21
N GLN A 130 -10.28 -4.26 -21.94
CA GLN A 130 -8.84 -4.45 -21.95
C GLN A 130 -8.24 -4.17 -20.55
N PRO A 131 -7.40 -5.07 -20.00
CA PRO A 131 -6.75 -4.86 -18.71
C PRO A 131 -5.81 -3.66 -18.75
N PHE A 132 -5.55 -3.08 -17.58
CA PHE A 132 -4.74 -1.88 -17.42
C PHE A 132 -3.39 -1.99 -18.13
N CYS A 133 -2.69 -3.10 -17.92
CA CYS A 133 -1.37 -3.35 -18.49
C CYS A 133 -1.37 -3.33 -20.03
N LEU A 134 -2.48 -3.69 -20.68
CA LEU A 134 -2.58 -3.63 -22.14
C LEU A 134 -3.11 -2.27 -22.65
N ARG A 135 -3.82 -1.50 -21.83
CA ARG A 135 -4.22 -0.11 -22.15
C ARG A 135 -3.06 0.88 -22.05
N TYR A 136 -2.15 0.65 -21.10
CA TYR A 136 -0.95 1.46 -20.86
C TYR A 136 0.30 0.57 -20.92
N PRO A 137 0.70 0.13 -22.12
CA PRO A 137 1.63 -1.00 -22.26
C PRO A 137 3.11 -0.67 -22.12
N THR A 138 3.46 0.59 -21.89
CA THR A 138 4.83 1.02 -21.64
C THR A 138 4.86 1.93 -20.41
N TYR A 139 6.03 2.02 -19.76
CA TYR A 139 6.19 2.92 -18.61
C TYR A 139 5.88 4.36 -19.00
N GLN A 140 6.30 4.80 -20.19
CA GLN A 140 5.98 6.13 -20.70
C GLN A 140 4.45 6.36 -20.78
N LYS A 141 3.69 5.39 -21.33
CA LYS A 141 2.22 5.50 -21.42
C LYS A 141 1.56 5.51 -20.05
N PHE A 142 2.09 4.74 -19.10
CA PHE A 142 1.66 4.78 -17.71
C PHE A 142 1.91 6.17 -17.07
N VAL A 143 3.06 6.78 -17.29
CA VAL A 143 3.37 8.13 -16.78
C VAL A 143 2.44 9.17 -17.39
N GLU A 144 2.26 9.16 -18.71
CA GLU A 144 1.30 10.03 -19.41
C GLU A 144 -0.12 9.90 -18.83
N TYR A 145 -0.57 8.66 -18.60
CA TYR A 145 -1.85 8.39 -17.98
C TYR A 145 -1.92 8.95 -16.54
N SER A 146 -0.89 8.71 -15.74
CA SER A 146 -0.83 9.16 -14.35
C SER A 146 -0.92 10.70 -14.24
N ILE A 147 -0.22 11.42 -15.12
CA ILE A 147 -0.33 12.88 -15.23
C ILE A 147 -1.76 13.28 -15.61
N SER A 148 -2.38 12.58 -16.56
CA SER A 148 -3.77 12.86 -16.97
C SER A 148 -4.81 12.65 -15.86
N MET A 149 -4.42 11.91 -14.81
CA MET A 149 -5.23 11.62 -13.63
C MET A 149 -4.99 12.59 -12.47
N GLU A 150 -3.98 13.48 -12.54
CA GLU A 150 -3.47 14.31 -11.43
C GLU A 150 -4.53 15.19 -10.72
N LYS A 151 -5.71 15.40 -11.30
CA LYS A 151 -6.78 16.20 -10.68
C LYS A 151 -8.14 15.50 -10.69
N LYS A 152 -8.16 14.20 -11.00
CA LYS A 152 -9.35 13.36 -11.13
C LYS A 152 -9.52 12.45 -9.91
N CYS A 153 -9.39 13.04 -8.71
CA CYS A 153 -9.49 12.28 -7.47
C CYS A 153 -10.95 12.01 -7.10
N LYS A 154 -11.23 10.77 -6.68
CA LYS A 154 -12.49 10.41 -6.02
C LYS A 154 -12.32 10.61 -4.52
N LEU A 155 -13.24 11.35 -3.90
CA LEU A 155 -13.29 11.44 -2.44
C LEU A 155 -13.79 10.12 -1.86
N LEU A 156 -13.05 9.58 -0.90
CA LEU A 156 -13.38 8.35 -0.19
C LEU A 156 -13.91 8.67 1.21
N PRO A 157 -14.66 7.74 1.85
CA PRO A 157 -15.17 7.93 3.20
C PRO A 157 -14.06 8.25 4.20
N LYS A 158 -14.33 9.18 5.12
CA LYS A 158 -13.36 9.62 6.14
C LYS A 158 -13.55 8.91 7.48
N ASP A 159 -14.69 8.27 7.65
CA ASP A 159 -15.18 7.63 8.87
C ASP A 159 -14.93 6.11 8.89
N LYS A 160 -14.43 5.54 7.79
CA LYS A 160 -14.22 4.09 7.63
C LYS A 160 -12.81 3.78 7.15
N MET A 161 -12.37 2.55 7.44
CA MET A 161 -11.17 2.01 6.81
C MET A 161 -11.43 1.92 5.30
N VAL A 162 -10.45 2.32 4.51
CA VAL A 162 -10.47 2.21 3.05
C VAL A 162 -9.38 1.24 2.63
N VAL A 163 -9.75 0.23 1.85
CA VAL A 163 -8.81 -0.73 1.25
C VAL A 163 -8.86 -0.56 -0.26
N LEU A 164 -7.74 -0.18 -0.86
CA LEU A 164 -7.60 -0.03 -2.30
C LEU A 164 -7.07 -1.32 -2.90
N LEU A 165 -7.82 -1.91 -3.81
CA LEU A 165 -7.43 -3.10 -4.56
C LEU A 165 -7.18 -2.75 -6.03
N GLU A 166 -6.09 -3.21 -6.61
CA GLU A 166 -5.83 -3.08 -8.05
C GLU A 166 -6.66 -4.08 -8.89
N GLU A 167 -6.48 -4.09 -10.21
CA GLU A 167 -7.34 -4.85 -11.12
C GLU A 167 -7.36 -6.36 -10.83
N ALA A 168 -6.23 -6.96 -10.43
CA ALA A 168 -6.15 -8.37 -10.06
C ALA A 168 -6.43 -8.64 -8.57
N GLY A 169 -6.93 -7.64 -7.83
CA GLY A 169 -7.37 -7.79 -6.44
C GLY A 169 -6.25 -7.67 -5.39
N ARG A 170 -5.02 -7.30 -5.78
CA ARG A 170 -3.94 -7.05 -4.81
C ARG A 170 -4.15 -5.73 -4.09
N CYS A 171 -3.87 -5.71 -2.79
CA CYS A 171 -3.95 -4.48 -1.98
C CYS A 171 -2.81 -3.52 -2.36
N VAL A 172 -3.17 -2.30 -2.77
CA VAL A 172 -2.21 -1.24 -3.13
C VAL A 172 -2.19 -0.09 -2.13
N GLY A 173 -3.16 -0.04 -1.21
CA GLY A 173 -3.18 0.97 -0.16
C GLY A 173 -4.26 0.68 0.88
N VAL A 174 -3.97 1.08 2.12
CA VAL A 174 -4.93 1.04 3.23
C VAL A 174 -4.91 2.40 3.91
N ALA A 175 -6.08 2.99 4.11
CA ALA A 175 -6.25 4.17 4.95
C ALA A 175 -7.15 3.78 6.13
N VAL A 176 -6.74 4.17 7.34
CA VAL A 176 -7.49 3.94 8.58
C VAL A 176 -8.03 5.29 9.05
N PRO A 177 -9.32 5.41 9.38
CA PRO A 177 -9.89 6.68 9.80
C PRO A 177 -9.25 7.10 11.12
N PRO A 178 -9.01 8.41 11.31
CA PRO A 178 -8.48 8.91 12.57
C PRO A 178 -9.43 8.59 13.72
N ASP A 179 -8.85 8.24 14.87
CA ASP A 179 -9.59 7.94 16.08
C ASP A 179 -10.05 9.25 16.74
N HIS A 180 -11.29 9.67 16.45
CA HIS A 180 -11.89 10.91 16.96
C HIS A 180 -12.22 10.87 18.46
N THR A 181 -11.98 9.76 19.15
CA THR A 181 -12.17 9.67 20.61
C THR A 181 -11.01 10.29 21.41
N LYS A 182 -9.99 10.80 20.72
CA LYS A 182 -8.78 11.38 21.30
C LYS A 182 -8.73 12.88 21.00
N GLU A 183 -9.30 13.70 21.87
CA GLU A 183 -8.80 15.06 22.04
C GLU A 183 -7.38 14.97 22.61
N ASP A 184 -6.42 15.53 21.91
CA ASP A 184 -5.01 15.74 22.30
C ASP A 184 -4.30 14.59 23.05
N GLY A 185 -3.63 13.72 22.28
CA GLY A 185 -2.34 13.16 22.71
C GLY A 185 -2.33 11.91 23.60
N ILE A 186 -3.42 11.14 23.72
CA ILE A 186 -3.38 9.87 24.48
C ILE A 186 -3.68 8.68 23.56
N TYR A 187 -2.65 7.86 23.29
CA TYR A 187 -2.81 6.59 22.59
C TYR A 187 -3.52 5.57 23.50
N LEU A 188 -4.74 5.21 23.10
CA LEU A 188 -5.57 4.08 23.55
C LEU A 188 -6.06 4.14 25.02
N SER A 189 -7.23 4.76 25.22
CA SER A 189 -8.03 4.50 26.42
C SER A 189 -8.65 3.09 26.34
N PRO A 190 -8.54 2.24 27.38
CA PRO A 190 -9.19 0.94 27.40
C PRO A 190 -10.72 1.11 27.39
N PRO A 191 -11.48 0.22 26.72
CA PRO A 191 -12.93 0.26 26.83
C PRO A 191 -13.35 -0.18 28.23
N GLY A 192 -14.12 0.68 28.92
CA GLY A 192 -14.89 0.33 30.11
C GLY A 192 -14.51 1.06 31.39
N VAL A 193 -14.67 2.38 31.43
CA VAL A 193 -15.05 3.09 32.67
C VAL A 193 -16.14 4.09 32.29
N GLN A 194 -17.40 3.75 32.60
CA GLN A 194 -18.47 4.74 32.64
C GLN A 194 -18.14 5.74 33.76
N LEU A 195 -18.29 7.04 33.46
CA LEU A 195 -18.11 8.14 34.40
C LEU A 195 -18.89 7.91 35.70
N GLU A 196 -18.20 7.96 36.84
CA GLU A 196 -18.80 8.54 38.05
C GLU A 196 -18.50 10.04 38.05
N ARG A 197 -19.57 10.84 37.96
CA ARG A 197 -19.53 12.29 38.10
C ARG A 197 -19.05 12.65 39.51
N GLY A 198 -17.80 13.04 39.65
CA GLY A 198 -17.27 13.68 40.85
C GLY A 198 -16.92 15.14 40.58
N GLN A 199 -17.65 16.06 41.19
CA GLN A 199 -17.39 17.50 41.18
C GLN A 199 -15.96 17.80 41.63
N GLY A 200 -15.21 18.57 40.84
CA GLY A 200 -13.88 19.06 41.21
C GLY A 200 -13.43 20.17 40.28
N ARG A 201 -13.66 21.42 40.70
CA ARG A 201 -13.14 22.63 40.07
C ARG A 201 -11.62 22.50 39.87
N ASN A 202 -11.14 22.74 38.66
CA ASN A 202 -9.89 23.46 38.44
C ASN A 202 -9.93 24.17 37.09
N ARG A 203 -9.88 25.50 37.15
CA ARG A 203 -9.65 26.39 36.01
C ARG A 203 -8.29 26.04 35.41
N VAL A 204 -8.27 25.63 34.14
CA VAL A 204 -7.06 25.72 33.32
C VAL A 204 -7.31 26.82 32.31
N HIS A 205 -6.41 27.81 32.30
CA HIS A 205 -6.46 28.94 31.40
C HIS A 205 -6.36 28.47 29.94
N ASN A 206 -7.35 28.85 29.13
CA ASN A 206 -7.26 28.77 27.67
C ASN A 206 -6.10 29.66 27.20
N CYS A 207 -5.05 29.05 26.64
CA CYS A 207 -4.15 29.74 25.72
C CYS A 207 -4.52 29.30 24.31
N SER A 208 -5.39 30.06 23.66
CA SER A 208 -5.66 29.94 22.23
C SER A 208 -4.48 30.55 21.45
N PRO A 209 -3.88 29.87 20.45
CA PRO A 209 -3.04 30.54 19.47
C PRO A 209 -3.96 31.23 18.44
N THR A 210 -3.98 32.57 18.47
CA THR A 210 -4.57 33.38 17.41
C THR A 210 -3.78 33.21 16.12
N TRP A 211 -4.46 32.77 15.06
CA TRP A 211 -3.93 32.69 13.71
C TRP A 211 -3.89 34.11 13.11
N SER A 212 -2.72 34.72 13.04
CA SER A 212 -2.52 35.97 12.28
C SER A 212 -1.96 35.62 10.90
N SER A 213 -2.81 35.77 9.88
CA SER A 213 -2.42 35.78 8.48
C SER A 213 -1.66 37.06 8.15
N SER A 214 -0.48 36.92 7.52
CA SER A 214 0.20 38.03 6.87
C SER A 214 0.42 37.68 5.40
N ASN A 215 -0.45 38.22 4.55
CA ASN A 215 -0.19 38.45 3.14
C ASN A 215 0.95 39.48 3.00
N SER A 216 1.84 39.26 2.05
CA SER A 216 2.52 40.36 1.36
C SER A 216 2.86 39.95 -0.07
N LYS A 217 2.12 40.55 -1.01
CA LYS A 217 2.48 40.73 -2.41
C LYS A 217 3.57 41.81 -2.55
N THR A 218 4.10 41.91 -3.78
CA THR A 218 4.90 42.99 -4.40
C THR A 218 6.42 42.85 -4.22
N SER A 219 7.26 42.92 -5.26
CA SER A 219 7.12 43.41 -6.64
C SER A 219 7.90 42.54 -7.63
#